data_AF-A0A151IQZ0-F1
#
_entry.id   AF-A0A151IQZ0-F1
#
_cell.length_a   1.000
_cell.length_b   1.000
_cell.length_c   1.000
_cell.angle_alpha   90.00
_cell.angle_beta   90.00
_cell.angle_gamma   90.00
#
_symmetry.space_group_name_H-M   'P 1'
#
loop_
_entity.id
_entity.type
_entity.pdbx_description
1 polymer ?
#
loop_
_entity_poly.entity_id
_entity_poly.type
_entity_poly.pdbx_seq_one_letter_code
_entity_poly.pdbx_strand_id
1 'polypeptide(L)'
;MLLYPGNGAKNSWVYDCRPRFLYFSLNDSCYEAYRQGPCSYKNYVVLLKNKVLPRCVENPCLEDNIVSYNGVCYPLKTIGGPCTPTGVLGVNETTFQSECYTIGHCALHDNNDRSQKNMSTRQ
;
A
#
# COMPACT_ATOMS: atom_id res chain seq x y z
N MET A 1 2.46 12.05 -4.86
CA MET A 1 2.78 11.69 -6.25
C MET A 1 4.29 11.54 -6.35
N LEU A 2 4.75 10.53 -7.07
CA LEU A 2 6.15 10.29 -7.40
C LEU A 2 6.35 10.62 -8.88
N LEU A 3 7.47 11.27 -9.20
CA LEU A 3 7.80 11.76 -10.53
C LEU A 3 9.07 11.07 -11.00
N TYR A 4 9.04 10.48 -12.19
CA TYR A 4 10.24 9.94 -12.83
C TYR A 4 10.25 10.17 -14.35
N PRO A 5 11.45 10.25 -14.96
CA PRO A 5 11.58 10.45 -16.40
C PRO A 5 11.03 9.23 -17.14
N GLY A 6 10.10 9.46 -18.07
CA GLY A 6 9.60 8.45 -18.98
C GLY A 6 10.64 8.08 -20.03
N ASN A 7 10.65 6.83 -20.47
CA ASN A 7 11.61 6.28 -21.44
C ASN A 7 11.36 6.74 -22.90
N GLY A 8 10.61 7.83 -23.09
CA GLY A 8 10.21 8.40 -24.38
C GLY A 8 10.91 9.71 -24.71
N ALA A 9 10.69 10.23 -25.92
CA ALA A 9 11.24 11.50 -26.41
C ALA A 9 11.07 12.63 -25.38
N LYS A 10 12.10 13.48 -25.28
CA LYS A 10 12.27 14.59 -24.31
C LYS A 10 10.92 15.15 -23.79
N ASN A 11 10.70 15.00 -22.47
CA ASN A 11 9.59 15.56 -21.66
C ASN A 11 8.35 14.66 -21.42
N SER A 12 8.45 13.34 -21.47
CA SER A 12 7.40 12.47 -20.89
C SER A 12 7.62 12.30 -19.38
N TRP A 13 6.80 12.94 -18.55
CA TRP A 13 6.80 12.74 -17.09
C TRP A 13 5.72 11.74 -16.71
N VAL A 14 6.08 10.70 -15.96
CA VAL A 14 5.11 9.75 -15.41
C VAL A 14 4.85 10.11 -13.95
N TYR A 15 3.57 10.20 -13.59
CA TYR A 15 3.10 10.49 -12.24
C TYR A 15 2.53 9.23 -11.62
N ASP A 16 3.21 8.70 -10.61
CA ASP A 16 2.73 7.55 -9.86
C ASP A 16 2.18 7.94 -8.50
N CYS A 17 1.20 7.17 -8.04
CA CYS A 17 0.70 7.28 -6.68
C CYS A 17 1.76 6.81 -5.67
N ARG A 18 1.68 7.33 -4.44
CA ARG A 18 2.51 6.82 -3.34
C ARG A 18 2.16 5.35 -3.07
N PRO A 19 3.06 4.54 -2.50
CA PRO A 19 2.73 3.18 -2.11
C PRO A 19 1.45 3.13 -1.26
N ARG A 20 0.57 2.16 -1.55
CA ARG A 20 -0.77 1.98 -0.93
C ARG A 20 -1.83 3.02 -1.33
N PHE A 21 -1.53 3.93 -2.27
CA PHE A 21 -2.51 4.85 -2.84
C PHE A 21 -2.96 4.39 -4.23
N LEU A 22 -4.26 4.48 -4.48
CA LEU A 22 -4.93 4.06 -5.70
C LEU A 22 -5.31 5.27 -6.56
N TYR A 23 -5.03 5.18 -7.85
CA TYR A 23 -5.31 6.24 -8.83
C TYR A 23 -6.76 6.21 -9.31
N PHE A 24 -7.48 7.32 -9.15
CA PHE A 24 -8.81 7.53 -9.71
C PHE A 24 -8.72 8.43 -10.95
N SER A 25 -8.91 7.83 -12.12
CA SER A 25 -8.86 8.54 -13.41
C SER A 25 -9.98 9.57 -13.59
N LEU A 26 -11.10 9.44 -12.86
CA LEU A 26 -12.23 10.37 -12.97
C LEU A 26 -11.86 11.80 -12.52
N ASN A 27 -10.95 11.93 -11.56
CA ASN A 27 -10.57 13.20 -10.95
C ASN A 27 -9.05 13.37 -10.81
N ASP A 28 -8.29 12.56 -11.55
CA ASP A 28 -6.83 12.59 -11.63
C ASP A 28 -6.14 12.64 -10.25
N SER A 29 -6.63 11.83 -9.30
CA SER A 29 -6.20 11.90 -7.90
C SER A 29 -5.86 10.53 -7.32
N CYS A 30 -4.94 10.52 -6.36
CA CYS A 30 -4.51 9.31 -5.64
C CYS A 30 -5.13 9.27 -4.24
N TYR A 31 -5.72 8.13 -3.87
CA TYR A 31 -6.38 7.95 -2.58
C TYR A 31 -5.84 6.72 -1.86
N GLU A 32 -5.55 6.85 -0.56
CA GLU A 32 -5.07 5.71 0.23
C GLU A 32 -6.14 4.62 0.29
N ALA A 33 -5.75 3.37 0.04
CA ALA A 33 -6.65 2.24 0.16
C ALA A 33 -7.24 2.14 1.57
N TYR A 34 -8.51 1.72 1.66
CA TYR A 34 -9.31 1.67 2.88
C TYR A 34 -9.53 3.02 3.59
N ARG A 35 -9.32 4.13 2.88
CA ARG A 35 -9.79 5.46 3.30
C ARG A 35 -10.98 5.90 2.48
N GLN A 36 -11.77 6.83 3.01
CA GLN A 36 -12.95 7.37 2.34
C GLN A 36 -12.63 7.92 0.94
N GLY A 37 -11.58 8.73 0.81
CA GLY A 37 -11.18 9.30 -0.48
C GLY A 37 -12.32 10.04 -1.19
N PRO A 38 -12.62 9.74 -2.47
CA PRO A 38 -13.72 10.35 -3.22
C PRO A 38 -15.06 9.64 -2.98
N CYS A 39 -15.09 8.61 -2.12
CA CYS A 39 -16.28 7.82 -1.88
C CYS A 39 -17.27 8.56 -0.96
N SER A 40 -18.55 8.19 -1.08
CA SER A 40 -19.60 8.66 -0.18
C SER A 40 -19.30 8.27 1.28
N TYR A 41 -19.97 8.94 2.22
CA TYR A 41 -19.89 8.61 3.64
C TYR A 41 -20.11 7.11 3.89
N LYS A 42 -19.31 6.53 4.79
CA LYS A 42 -19.26 5.08 5.13
C LYS A 42 -18.72 4.16 4.04
N ASN A 43 -18.27 4.68 2.90
CA ASN A 43 -17.58 3.90 1.89
C ASN A 43 -16.08 4.18 1.94
N TYR A 44 -15.28 3.23 1.45
CA TYR A 44 -13.84 3.41 1.28
C TYR A 44 -13.37 3.00 -0.11
N VAL A 45 -12.15 3.38 -0.43
CA VAL A 45 -11.46 3.01 -1.67
C VAL A 45 -10.84 1.62 -1.55
N VAL A 46 -11.12 0.72 -2.49
CA VAL A 46 -10.47 -0.60 -2.59
C VAL A 46 -10.02 -0.91 -4.01
N LEU A 47 -8.99 -1.75 -4.12
CA LEU A 47 -8.68 -2.48 -5.35
C LEU A 47 -8.99 -3.96 -5.12
N LEU A 48 -10.05 -4.44 -5.78
CA LEU A 48 -10.43 -5.84 -5.68
C LEU A 48 -9.37 -6.72 -6.35
N LYS A 49 -9.17 -7.93 -5.83
CA LYS A 49 -8.24 -8.91 -6.39
C LYS A 49 -8.50 -9.11 -7.89
N ASN A 50 -7.43 -9.12 -8.69
CA ASN A 50 -7.46 -9.24 -10.15
C ASN A 50 -8.22 -8.10 -10.87
N LYS A 51 -8.39 -6.94 -10.23
CA LYS A 51 -8.89 -5.72 -10.89
C LYS A 51 -7.78 -4.69 -10.98
N VAL A 52 -7.90 -3.84 -12.00
CA VAL A 52 -6.96 -2.74 -12.27
C VAL A 52 -7.56 -1.39 -11.88
N LEU A 53 -8.89 -1.28 -11.91
CA LEU A 53 -9.60 -0.04 -11.55
C LEU A 53 -10.06 -0.10 -10.10
N PRO A 54 -9.72 0.90 -9.27
CA PRO A 54 -10.23 0.99 -7.91
C PRO A 54 -11.71 1.33 -7.90
N ARG A 55 -12.38 0.99 -6.80
CA ARG A 55 -13.81 1.22 -6.61
C ARG A 55 -14.11 1.68 -5.19
N CYS A 56 -15.24 2.36 -5.05
CA CYS A 56 -15.86 2.61 -3.76
C CYS A 56 -16.72 1.41 -3.37
N VAL A 57 -16.51 0.90 -2.17
CA VAL A 57 -17.38 -0.12 -1.57
C VAL A 57 -17.75 0.31 -0.15
N GLU A 58 -18.87 -0.21 0.35
CA GLU A 58 -19.29 0.03 1.72
C GLU A 58 -18.26 -0.53 2.69
N ASN A 59 -17.89 0.27 3.69
CA ASN A 59 -17.06 -0.18 4.79
C ASN A 59 -17.94 -0.94 5.79
N PRO A 60 -17.71 -2.25 6.04
CA PRO A 60 -18.49 -3.01 7.01
C PRO A 60 -18.44 -2.43 8.44
N CYS A 61 -17.40 -1.66 8.75
CA CYS A 61 -17.21 -1.02 10.04
C CYS A 61 -17.84 0.38 10.13
N LEU A 62 -18.36 0.92 9.01
CA LEU A 62 -19.04 2.22 8.93
C LEU A 62 -18.23 3.43 9.42
N GLU A 63 -16.91 3.28 9.61
CA GLU A 63 -16.02 4.30 10.14
C GLU A 63 -14.72 4.37 9.33
N ASP A 64 -14.32 5.56 8.89
CA ASP A 64 -13.09 5.75 8.10
C ASP A 64 -11.86 5.27 8.89
N ASN A 65 -10.85 4.73 8.19
CA ASN A 65 -9.65 4.12 8.78
C ASN A 65 -9.86 2.83 9.59
N ILE A 66 -11.09 2.35 9.75
CA ILE A 66 -11.39 1.06 10.38
C ILE A 66 -11.73 0.04 9.30
N VAL A 67 -11.07 -1.11 9.32
CA VAL A 67 -11.27 -2.18 8.35
C VAL A 67 -11.76 -3.45 9.02
N SER A 68 -12.56 -4.22 8.30
CA SER A 68 -12.91 -5.57 8.71
C SER A 68 -11.74 -6.50 8.42
N TYR A 69 -11.26 -7.18 9.47
CA TYR A 69 -10.24 -8.22 9.40
C TYR A 69 -10.74 -9.44 10.17
N ASN A 70 -10.89 -10.58 9.50
CA ASN A 70 -11.52 -11.79 10.05
C ASN A 70 -12.91 -11.53 10.69
N GLY A 71 -13.70 -10.63 10.09
CA GLY A 71 -15.04 -10.29 10.57
C GLY A 71 -15.08 -9.32 11.76
N VAL A 72 -13.93 -8.89 12.28
CA VAL A 72 -13.83 -7.92 13.38
C VAL A 72 -13.23 -6.62 12.87
N CYS A 73 -13.72 -5.50 13.40
CA CYS A 73 -13.30 -4.16 12.99
C CYS A 73 -12.05 -3.71 13.75
N TYR A 74 -11.02 -3.32 13.01
CA TYR A 74 -9.77 -2.81 13.57
C TYR A 74 -9.28 -1.55 12.87
N PRO A 75 -8.70 -0.60 13.62
CA PRO A 75 -8.04 0.55 13.04
C PRO A 75 -6.77 0.12 12.28
N LEU A 76 -6.59 0.61 11.06
CA LEU A 76 -5.34 0.45 10.32
C LEU A 76 -4.18 1.14 11.03
N LYS A 77 -2.95 0.67 10.74
CA LYS A 77 -1.68 1.20 11.27
C LYS A 77 -1.59 1.13 12.79
N THR A 78 -2.31 0.20 13.40
CA THR A 78 -2.32 -0.02 14.85
C THR A 78 -1.46 -1.23 15.21
N ILE A 79 -0.60 -1.06 16.21
CA ILE A 79 0.23 -2.13 16.76
C ILE A 79 -0.65 -3.09 17.58
N GLY A 80 -0.43 -4.39 17.42
CA GLY A 80 -1.24 -5.43 18.05
C GLY A 80 -2.56 -5.61 17.31
N GLY A 81 -3.69 -5.49 18.03
CA GLY A 81 -5.01 -5.74 17.47
C GLY A 81 -5.12 -7.19 16.94
N PRO A 82 -5.40 -7.40 15.64
CA PRO A 82 -5.43 -8.74 15.07
C PRO A 82 -4.02 -9.31 14.81
N CYS A 83 -2.97 -8.49 14.95
CA CYS A 83 -1.58 -8.83 14.63
C CYS A 83 -0.71 -8.99 15.89
N THR A 84 -1.27 -9.49 16.99
CA THR A 84 -0.54 -9.70 18.25
C THR A 84 0.61 -10.70 18.10
N PRO A 85 1.73 -10.55 18.86
CA PRO A 85 1.98 -9.57 19.93
C PRO A 85 2.59 -8.24 19.46
N THR A 86 3.29 -8.20 18.32
CA THR A 86 4.09 -7.03 17.88
C THR A 86 3.92 -6.72 16.38
N GLY A 87 2.84 -7.16 15.76
CA GLY A 87 2.53 -6.82 14.37
C GLY A 87 1.69 -5.56 14.24
N VAL A 88 1.55 -5.08 13.00
CA VAL A 88 0.70 -3.94 12.61
C VAL A 88 -0.25 -4.40 11.52
N LEU A 89 -1.53 -4.05 11.66
CA LEU A 89 -2.49 -4.21 10.57
C LEU A 89 -2.27 -3.09 9.54
N GLY A 90 -1.68 -3.42 8.40
CA GLY A 90 -1.35 -2.49 7.32
C GLY A 90 -2.05 -2.84 6.00
N VAL A 91 -1.61 -2.19 4.93
CA VAL A 91 -2.09 -2.47 3.56
C VAL A 91 -0.90 -2.87 2.70
N ASN A 92 -1.03 -3.95 1.95
CA ASN A 92 0.02 -4.42 1.06
C ASN A 92 0.20 -3.49 -0.13
N GLU A 93 1.43 -3.08 -0.41
CA GLU A 93 1.71 -2.06 -1.42
C GLU A 93 1.48 -2.57 -2.86
N THR A 94 1.46 -3.89 -3.05
CA THR A 94 1.23 -4.55 -4.35
C THR A 94 -0.20 -5.05 -4.50
N THR A 95 -0.74 -5.73 -3.49
CA THR A 95 -2.08 -6.36 -3.57
C THR A 95 -3.21 -5.45 -3.11
N PHE A 96 -2.87 -4.35 -2.42
CA PHE A 96 -3.81 -3.43 -1.76
C PHE A 96 -4.78 -4.10 -0.78
N GLN A 97 -4.44 -5.29 -0.28
CA GLN A 97 -5.22 -6.00 0.74
C GLN A 97 -4.75 -5.61 2.15
N SER A 98 -5.64 -5.68 3.13
CA SER A 98 -5.28 -5.53 4.54
C SER A 98 -4.59 -6.79 5.06
N GLU A 99 -3.40 -6.62 5.64
CA GLU A 99 -2.52 -7.72 6.06
C GLU A 99 -1.78 -7.35 7.36
N CYS A 100 -1.38 -8.36 8.13
CA CYS A 100 -0.53 -8.18 9.30
C CYS A 100 0.96 -8.18 8.91
N TYR A 101 1.70 -7.18 9.37
CA TYR A 101 3.15 -7.04 9.20
C TYR A 101 3.84 -7.13 10.54
N THR A 102 4.96 -7.83 10.64
CA THR A 102 5.79 -7.81 11.85
C THR A 102 6.56 -6.50 11.95
N ILE A 103 6.59 -5.87 13.13
CA ILE A 103 7.50 -4.76 13.41
C ILE A 103 8.89 -5.38 13.66
N GLY A 104 9.58 -5.70 12.58
CA GLY A 104 10.85 -6.43 12.62
C GLY A 104 11.74 -5.96 11.48
N HIS A 105 12.46 -4.86 11.73
CA HIS A 105 13.33 -4.13 10.80
C HIS A 105 12.62 -3.62 9.55
N CYS A 106 12.93 -2.38 9.16
CA CYS A 106 12.72 -1.94 7.80
C CYS A 106 13.30 -3.03 6.90
N ALA A 107 12.44 -3.82 6.25
CA ALA A 107 12.89 -4.73 5.22
C ALA A 107 13.54 -3.81 4.18
N LEU A 108 14.86 -3.71 4.25
CA LEU A 108 15.66 -3.62 3.06
C LEU A 108 15.01 -4.60 2.10
N HIS A 109 14.65 -4.11 0.91
CA HIS A 109 14.59 -5.02 -0.22
C HIS A 109 15.94 -5.75 -0.22
N ASP A 110 15.98 -6.95 0.38
CA ASP A 110 16.97 -7.97 0.06
C ASP A 110 16.67 -8.34 -1.38
N ASN A 111 17.13 -7.47 -2.29
CA ASN A 111 17.52 -7.89 -3.60
C ASN A 111 18.51 -9.01 -3.35
N ASN A 112 18.04 -10.22 -3.62
CA ASN A 112 18.88 -11.33 -4.04
C ASN A 112 19.64 -10.91 -5.31
N ASP A 113 20.58 -9.97 -5.15
CA ASP A 113 21.64 -9.70 -6.10
C ASP A 113 22.88 -10.41 -5.57
N ARG A 114 23.31 -11.36 -6.37
CA ARG A 114 24.42 -12.25 -6.14
C ARG A 114 25.71 -11.44 -6.24
N SER A 115 26.02 -10.65 -5.21
CA SER A 115 27.36 -10.08 -5.06
C SER A 115 28.28 -11.16 -4.55
N GLN A 116 28.89 -11.90 -5.48
CA GLN A 116 30.08 -12.68 -5.17
C GLN A 116 31.11 -11.72 -4.57
N LYS A 117 31.39 -11.97 -3.29
CA LYS A 117 32.63 -11.65 -2.57
C LYS A 117 33.78 -11.30 -3.51
N ASN A 118 34.41 -10.17 -3.26
CA ASN A 118 35.87 -10.11 -3.07
C ASN A 118 36.25 -8.76 -2.46
N MET A 119 36.60 -8.79 -1.17
CA MET A 119 37.44 -7.76 -0.57
C MET A 119 38.43 -8.41 0.39
N SER A 120 39.65 -7.87 0.36
CA SER A 120 40.88 -8.26 1.07
C SER A 120 41.75 -9.23 0.24
N THR A 121 43.03 -8.95 -0.04
CA THR A 121 44.00 -8.29 0.85
C THR A 121 45.13 -7.62 0.05
N ARG A 122 45.65 -6.51 0.59
CA ARG A 122 46.98 -5.96 0.31
C ARG A 122 48.05 -7.05 0.34
N GLN A 123 48.92 -7.08 -0.67
CA GLN A 123 50.38 -7.17 -0.55
C GLN A 123 50.98 -6.33 -1.67
#